data_AF-A0A519MT41-F1
#
_entry.id   AF-A0A519MT41-F1
#
_cell.length_a   1.000
_cell.length_b   1.000
_cell.length_c   1.000
_cell.angle_alpha   90.00
_cell.angle_beta   90.00
_cell.angle_gamma   90.00
#
_symmetry.space_group_name_H-M   'P 1'
#
loop_
_entity.id
_entity.type
_entity.pdbx_description
1 polymer ?
#
loop_
_entity_poly.entity_id
_entity_poly.type
_entity_poly.pdbx_seq_one_letter_code
_entity_poly.pdbx_strand_id
1 'polypeptide(L)'
;MNKMIPCLLPVNLLWLKRKLFLIFLLMISVSAFAQKELFSTIEKRISADLQTGINDVFLAKRITKDLTKLKADGSWTDINYADAQYDPLKRIKEMATAYIRPANKFYGNQEIYGAITTSLQNWLDRNPKNKNWWYNDIFYPQAIGQTLILMRNGKTQLPVELEKVLIQRMVRKLKVGDGANTSDEALHYLYRACLTQNKNTLDSAAKYLFEPIAVEDGKEGVQVDGSYYQHGKQQAIASYGRVFAGNSVNAAYYLRDTEYALPKAQLHILVSYLKDTFLTKAYVCHSLFCAVMQNKYGIPGGEAIGATSGHLYTDLKGTLSALEKLMGAHEIQDLDGDYKEYVEACLSTTHRVKQRTTRSQWL
;
A
#
# COMPACT_ATOMS: atom_id res chain seq x y z
N MET A 1 -48.95 -22.08 66.52
CA MET A 1 -47.69 -22.30 65.76
C MET A 1 -47.24 -20.96 65.17
N ASN A 2 -46.40 -20.21 65.87
CA ASN A 2 -45.77 -18.99 65.34
C ASN A 2 -44.53 -19.39 64.54
N LYS A 3 -44.56 -19.20 63.22
CA LYS A 3 -43.35 -19.29 62.38
C LYS A 3 -42.56 -17.99 62.51
N MET A 4 -41.35 -18.09 63.06
CA MET A 4 -40.36 -17.03 63.05
C MET A 4 -39.92 -16.73 61.60
N ILE A 5 -39.97 -15.46 61.22
CA ILE A 5 -39.38 -14.92 59.99
C ILE A 5 -37.89 -14.68 60.26
N PRO A 6 -36.96 -15.19 59.43
CA PRO A 6 -35.53 -14.97 59.66
C PRO A 6 -35.15 -13.52 59.33
N CYS A 7 -34.43 -12.90 60.27
CA CYS A 7 -33.85 -11.57 60.14
C CYS A 7 -32.84 -11.53 58.98
N LEU A 8 -33.13 -10.74 57.94
CA LEU A 8 -32.19 -10.44 56.87
C LEU A 8 -31.03 -9.62 57.46
N LEU A 9 -29.80 -10.14 57.35
CA LEU A 9 -28.58 -9.43 57.72
C LEU A 9 -28.47 -8.12 56.92
N PRO A 10 -28.08 -6.99 57.55
CA PRO A 10 -27.93 -5.73 56.85
C PRO A 10 -26.78 -5.83 55.84
N VAL A 11 -27.09 -5.68 54.55
CA VAL A 11 -26.09 -5.58 53.49
C VAL A 11 -25.20 -4.38 53.78
N ASN A 12 -23.91 -4.61 54.00
CA ASN A 12 -22.95 -3.53 54.22
C ASN A 12 -22.78 -2.75 52.90
N LEU A 13 -23.55 -1.67 52.77
CA LEU A 13 -23.62 -0.83 51.57
C LEU A 13 -22.24 -0.27 51.18
N LEU A 14 -21.35 -0.06 52.15
CA LEU A 14 -19.98 0.39 51.92
C LEU A 14 -19.12 -0.69 51.25
N TRP A 15 -19.28 -1.95 51.66
CA TRP A 15 -18.61 -3.10 51.05
C TRP A 15 -19.10 -3.36 49.62
N LEU A 16 -20.41 -3.23 49.38
CA LEU A 16 -20.99 -3.36 48.04
C LEU A 16 -20.47 -2.24 47.10
N LYS A 17 -20.44 -0.99 47.56
CA LYS A 17 -19.88 0.14 46.79
C LYS A 17 -18.39 -0.07 46.45
N ARG A 18 -17.58 -0.55 47.40
CA ARG A 18 -16.16 -0.88 47.14
C ARG A 18 -16.01 -2.00 46.11
N LYS A 19 -16.83 -3.05 46.16
CA LYS A 19 -16.82 -4.12 45.16
C LYS A 19 -17.22 -3.63 43.77
N LEU A 20 -18.28 -2.84 43.67
CA LEU A 20 -18.70 -2.26 42.40
C LEU A 20 -17.62 -1.33 41.81
N PHE A 21 -16.96 -0.53 42.65
CA PHE A 21 -15.84 0.31 42.23
C PHE A 21 -14.65 -0.53 41.72
N LEU A 22 -14.29 -1.62 42.40
CA LEU A 22 -13.23 -2.52 41.96
C LEU A 22 -13.57 -3.24 40.65
N ILE A 23 -14.82 -3.69 40.48
CA ILE A 23 -15.31 -4.29 39.22
C ILE A 23 -15.23 -3.27 38.09
N PHE A 24 -15.63 -2.02 38.34
CA PHE A 24 -15.54 -0.94 37.37
C PHE A 24 -14.08 -0.64 36.97
N LEU A 25 -13.16 -0.57 37.93
CA LEU A 25 -11.72 -0.41 37.65
C LEU A 25 -11.14 -1.59 36.85
N LEU A 26 -11.55 -2.82 37.16
CA LEU A 26 -11.16 -4.01 36.41
C LEU A 26 -11.67 -3.95 34.96
N MET A 27 -12.93 -3.56 34.75
CA MET A 27 -13.51 -3.38 33.43
C MET A 27 -12.75 -2.35 32.59
N ILE A 28 -12.40 -1.19 33.19
CA ILE A 28 -11.58 -0.17 32.51
C ILE A 28 -10.22 -0.73 32.09
N SER A 29 -9.59 -1.50 32.97
CA SER A 29 -8.26 -2.07 32.72
C SER A 29 -8.29 -3.13 31.61
N VAL A 30 -9.32 -3.98 31.59
CA VAL A 30 -9.55 -4.97 30.51
C VAL A 30 -9.80 -4.27 29.17
N SER A 31 -10.64 -3.22 29.15
CA SER A 31 -10.89 -2.45 27.93
C SER A 31 -9.64 -1.75 27.39
N ALA A 32 -8.83 -1.14 28.27
CA ALA A 32 -7.57 -0.51 27.87
C ALA A 32 -6.56 -1.53 27.32
N PHE A 33 -6.48 -2.72 27.93
CA PHE A 33 -5.61 -3.79 27.45
C PHE A 33 -6.06 -4.32 26.08
N ALA A 34 -7.35 -4.59 25.91
CA ALA A 34 -7.90 -5.03 24.62
C ALA A 34 -7.66 -4.02 23.50
N GLN A 35 -7.82 -2.72 23.78
CA GLN A 35 -7.52 -1.65 22.82
C GLN A 35 -6.03 -1.61 22.46
N LYS A 36 -5.14 -1.76 23.43
CA LYS A 36 -3.69 -1.80 23.18
C LYS A 36 -3.29 -3.00 22.32
N GLU A 37 -3.86 -4.18 22.59
CA GLU A 37 -3.64 -5.40 21.80
C GLU A 37 -4.13 -5.24 20.35
N LEU A 38 -5.28 -4.59 20.13
CA LEU A 38 -5.80 -4.29 18.81
C LEU A 38 -4.81 -3.46 17.98
N PHE A 39 -4.36 -2.31 18.50
CA PHE A 39 -3.41 -1.45 17.78
C PHE A 39 -2.09 -2.17 17.51
N SER A 40 -1.57 -2.91 18.49
CA SER A 40 -0.34 -3.68 18.32
C SER A 40 -0.49 -4.75 17.24
N THR A 41 -1.63 -5.44 17.18
CA THR A 41 -1.91 -6.45 16.16
C THR A 41 -1.94 -5.86 14.77
N ILE A 42 -2.64 -4.73 14.58
CA ILE A 42 -2.71 -4.03 13.30
C ILE A 42 -1.30 -3.51 12.90
N GLU A 43 -0.57 -2.88 13.82
CA GLU A 43 0.77 -2.34 13.56
C GLU A 43 1.76 -3.44 13.15
N LYS A 44 1.72 -4.62 13.81
CA LYS A 44 2.53 -5.79 13.43
C LYS A 44 2.23 -6.28 12.02
N ARG A 45 0.95 -6.34 11.63
CA ARG A 45 0.53 -6.74 10.28
C ARG A 45 1.03 -5.75 9.23
N ILE A 46 0.92 -4.45 9.50
CA ILE A 46 1.46 -3.40 8.62
C ILE A 46 2.98 -3.55 8.49
N SER A 47 3.69 -3.67 9.61
CA SER A 47 5.15 -3.82 9.62
C SER A 47 5.62 -5.08 8.87
N ALA A 48 4.92 -6.21 9.02
CA ALA A 48 5.21 -7.44 8.29
C ALA A 48 4.97 -7.27 6.78
N ASP A 49 3.86 -6.65 6.39
CA ASP A 49 3.52 -6.41 4.98
C ASP A 49 4.55 -5.49 4.29
N LEU A 50 4.96 -4.41 4.95
CA LEU A 50 6.02 -3.50 4.45
C LEU A 50 7.37 -4.19 4.20
N GLN A 51 7.58 -5.37 4.77
CA GLN A 51 8.78 -6.19 4.63
C GLN A 51 8.64 -7.32 3.59
N THR A 52 7.45 -7.54 3.05
CA THR A 52 7.16 -8.62 2.09
C THR A 52 7.82 -8.33 0.74
N GLY A 53 8.40 -9.36 0.12
CA GLY A 53 9.00 -9.26 -1.23
C GLY A 53 10.28 -8.42 -1.32
N ILE A 54 10.83 -7.97 -0.19
CA ILE A 54 12.08 -7.20 -0.16
C ILE A 54 13.27 -8.12 -0.43
N ASN A 55 14.04 -7.79 -1.46
CA ASN A 55 15.34 -8.41 -1.72
C ASN A 55 16.45 -7.63 -1.01
N ASP A 56 17.01 -8.22 0.05
CA ASP A 56 18.00 -7.57 0.91
C ASP A 56 19.32 -7.23 0.20
N VAL A 57 19.74 -8.03 -0.79
CA VAL A 57 20.96 -7.78 -1.57
C VAL A 57 20.81 -6.52 -2.42
N PHE A 58 19.70 -6.41 -3.16
CA PHE A 58 19.42 -5.22 -3.97
C PHE A 58 19.18 -3.98 -3.10
N LEU A 59 18.44 -4.12 -1.99
CA LEU A 59 18.20 -3.02 -1.06
C LEU A 59 19.52 -2.49 -0.48
N ALA A 60 20.39 -3.39 -0.02
CA ALA A 60 21.70 -3.03 0.52
C ALA A 60 22.57 -2.32 -0.52
N LYS A 61 22.55 -2.77 -1.79
CA LYS A 61 23.27 -2.11 -2.90
C LYS A 61 22.78 -0.68 -3.15
N ARG A 62 21.46 -0.46 -3.14
CA ARG A 62 20.88 0.89 -3.29
C ARG A 62 21.26 1.81 -2.14
N ILE A 63 21.10 1.35 -0.89
CA ILE A 63 21.48 2.12 0.30
C ILE A 63 22.96 2.49 0.28
N THR A 64 23.86 1.53 -0.01
CA THR A 64 25.30 1.84 -0.13
C THR A 64 25.58 2.92 -1.18
N LYS A 65 24.89 2.90 -2.33
CA LYS A 65 25.02 3.94 -3.36
C LYS A 65 24.49 5.30 -2.89
N ASP A 66 23.40 5.33 -2.14
CA ASP A 66 22.81 6.58 -1.67
C ASP A 66 23.63 7.18 -0.50
N LEU A 67 24.25 6.35 0.34
CA LEU A 67 25.10 6.80 1.45
C LEU A 67 26.35 7.57 0.98
N THR A 68 26.91 7.26 -0.20
CA THR A 68 28.07 8.03 -0.73
C THR A 68 27.74 9.49 -1.03
N LYS A 69 26.45 9.83 -1.08
CA LYS A 69 25.95 11.18 -1.37
C LYS A 69 25.33 11.84 -0.14
N LEU A 70 25.22 11.11 0.98
CA LEU A 70 24.65 11.62 2.22
C LEU A 70 25.64 12.57 2.89
N LYS A 71 25.19 13.79 3.19
CA LYS A 71 25.95 14.78 3.95
C LYS A 71 25.71 14.62 5.44
N ALA A 72 26.60 15.21 6.24
CA ALA A 72 26.51 15.20 7.70
C ALA A 72 25.21 15.82 8.24
N ASP A 73 24.58 16.74 7.50
CA ASP A 73 23.30 17.36 7.85
C ASP A 73 22.08 16.48 7.55
N GLY A 74 22.27 15.27 6.99
CA GLY A 74 21.19 14.36 6.62
C GLY A 74 20.62 14.57 5.22
N SER A 75 21.13 15.53 4.45
CA SER A 75 20.69 15.78 3.06
C SER A 75 21.61 15.11 2.03
N TRP A 76 21.05 14.70 0.90
CA TRP A 76 21.80 14.11 -0.23
C TRP A 76 22.26 15.12 -1.27
N THR A 77 23.50 15.02 -1.77
CA THR A 77 24.05 15.95 -2.78
C THR A 77 23.38 15.88 -4.15
N ASP A 78 22.72 14.78 -4.50
CA ASP A 78 22.04 14.58 -5.78
C ASP A 78 20.54 14.91 -5.75
N ILE A 79 20.05 15.45 -4.64
CA ILE A 79 18.67 15.93 -4.51
C ILE A 79 18.64 17.45 -4.62
N ASN A 80 17.84 17.97 -5.56
CA ASN A 80 17.61 19.40 -5.69
C ASN A 80 16.57 19.87 -4.65
N TYR A 81 17.04 20.32 -3.48
CA TYR A 81 16.16 20.87 -2.42
C TYR A 81 15.58 22.26 -2.72
N ALA A 82 16.04 22.93 -3.79
CA ALA A 82 15.44 24.20 -4.22
C ALA A 82 14.12 23.98 -4.99
N ASP A 83 13.92 22.79 -5.57
CA ASP A 83 12.63 22.38 -6.11
C ASP A 83 11.86 21.62 -5.02
N ALA A 84 10.69 22.12 -4.64
CA ALA A 84 9.84 21.49 -3.61
C ALA A 84 9.30 20.10 -4.00
N GLN A 85 9.63 19.59 -5.19
CA GLN A 85 9.23 18.28 -5.71
C GLN A 85 10.26 17.16 -5.44
N TYR A 86 11.04 17.28 -4.36
CA TYR A 86 11.97 16.25 -3.92
C TYR A 86 11.32 15.19 -3.01
N ASP A 87 11.94 14.00 -2.97
CA ASP A 87 11.49 12.86 -2.17
C ASP A 87 12.68 12.10 -1.55
N PRO A 88 13.19 12.56 -0.38
CA PRO A 88 14.21 11.84 0.37
C PRO A 88 13.57 10.79 1.30
N LEU A 89 12.27 10.90 1.58
CA LEU A 89 11.55 9.98 2.47
C LEU A 89 11.55 8.55 1.92
N LYS A 90 11.56 8.37 0.61
CA LYS A 90 11.80 7.05 0.00
C LYS A 90 13.13 6.44 0.44
N ARG A 91 14.24 7.19 0.37
CA ARG A 91 15.57 6.70 0.78
C ARG A 91 15.62 6.40 2.27
N ILE A 92 15.01 7.27 3.08
CA ILE A 92 14.90 7.10 4.53
C ILE A 92 14.11 5.83 4.86
N LYS A 93 12.98 5.59 4.19
CA LYS A 93 12.19 4.37 4.37
C LYS A 93 12.98 3.12 3.97
N GLU A 94 13.71 3.15 2.85
CA GLU A 94 14.58 2.04 2.44
C GLU A 94 15.64 1.72 3.51
N MET A 95 16.27 2.75 4.11
CA MET A 95 17.18 2.57 5.24
C MET A 95 16.48 1.97 6.45
N ALA A 96 15.29 2.46 6.83
CA ALA A 96 14.50 1.90 7.94
C ALA A 96 14.11 0.43 7.70
N THR A 97 13.71 0.08 6.48
CA THR A 97 13.43 -1.31 6.09
C THR A 97 14.66 -2.19 6.25
N ALA A 98 15.84 -1.76 5.79
CA ALA A 98 17.07 -2.54 5.94
C ALA A 98 17.52 -2.64 7.41
N TYR A 99 17.33 -1.58 8.19
CA TYR A 99 17.72 -1.48 9.60
C TYR A 99 17.02 -2.52 10.48
N ILE A 100 15.75 -2.87 10.19
CA ILE A 100 14.97 -3.79 11.01
C ILE A 100 15.04 -5.26 10.57
N ARG A 101 15.62 -5.55 9.41
CA ARG A 101 15.58 -6.89 8.80
C ARG A 101 16.81 -7.71 9.14
N PRO A 102 16.68 -8.85 9.87
CA PRO A 102 17.84 -9.66 10.27
C PRO A 102 18.70 -10.20 9.13
N ALA A 103 18.12 -10.45 7.96
CA ALA A 103 18.84 -10.94 6.78
C ALA A 103 19.65 -9.84 6.07
N ASN A 104 19.42 -8.56 6.40
CA ASN A 104 20.12 -7.46 5.76
C ASN A 104 21.45 -7.16 6.48
N LYS A 105 22.51 -6.85 5.72
CA LYS A 105 23.82 -6.44 6.29
C LYS A 105 23.73 -5.19 7.17
N PHE A 106 22.68 -4.39 7.02
CA PHE A 106 22.44 -3.17 7.79
C PHE A 106 21.59 -3.38 9.05
N TYR A 107 21.26 -4.62 9.40
CA TYR A 107 20.42 -4.93 10.55
C TYR A 107 20.94 -4.37 11.88
N GLY A 108 20.24 -3.38 12.43
CA GLY A 108 20.62 -2.75 13.70
C GLY A 108 21.91 -1.93 13.63
N ASN A 109 22.42 -1.60 12.45
CA ASN A 109 23.64 -0.83 12.27
C ASN A 109 23.44 0.62 12.76
N GLN A 110 24.35 1.12 13.61
CA GLN A 110 24.24 2.44 14.24
C GLN A 110 24.46 3.61 13.27
N GLU A 111 25.30 3.44 12.25
CA GLU A 111 25.47 4.46 11.20
C GLU A 111 24.19 4.63 10.39
N ILE A 112 23.51 3.52 10.07
CA ILE A 112 22.21 3.54 9.38
C ILE A 112 21.12 4.18 10.26
N TYR A 113 21.08 3.84 11.55
CA TYR A 113 20.18 4.51 12.50
C TYR A 113 20.42 6.02 12.56
N GLY A 114 21.69 6.44 12.63
CA GLY A 114 22.10 7.84 12.60
C GLY A 114 21.66 8.54 11.31
N ALA A 115 21.89 7.91 10.16
CA ALA A 115 21.46 8.42 8.86
C ALA A 115 19.94 8.59 8.78
N ILE A 116 19.15 7.62 9.24
CA ILE A 116 17.68 7.72 9.29
C ILE A 116 17.26 8.91 10.15
N THR A 117 17.80 9.02 11.36
CA THR A 117 17.41 10.05 12.34
C THR A 117 17.75 11.45 11.82
N THR A 118 18.97 11.66 11.35
CA THR A 118 19.43 12.95 10.84
C THR A 118 18.72 13.34 9.55
N SER A 119 18.48 12.41 8.63
CA SER A 119 17.74 12.70 7.39
C SER A 119 16.26 13.01 7.64
N LEU A 120 15.62 12.36 8.61
CA LEU A 120 14.25 12.71 9.03
C LEU A 120 14.19 14.11 9.63
N GLN A 121 15.14 14.45 10.50
CA GLN A 121 15.25 15.79 11.08
C GLN A 121 15.47 16.84 9.98
N ASN A 122 16.38 16.59 9.03
CA ASN A 122 16.63 17.50 7.90
C ASN A 122 15.37 17.73 7.05
N TRP A 123 14.62 16.67 6.77
CA TRP A 123 13.37 16.78 6.02
C TRP A 123 12.31 17.60 6.77
N LEU A 124 12.20 17.40 8.09
CA LEU A 124 11.32 18.21 8.93
C LEU A 124 11.71 19.69 8.94
N ASP A 125 13.00 19.99 9.15
CA ASP A 125 13.51 21.36 9.25
C ASP A 125 13.27 22.14 7.96
N ARG A 126 13.39 21.47 6.81
CA ARG A 126 13.08 22.05 5.50
C ARG A 126 11.59 22.22 5.24
N ASN A 127 10.75 21.49 5.96
CA ASN A 127 9.29 21.58 5.91
C ASN A 127 8.70 21.68 4.48
N PRO A 128 9.02 20.73 3.57
CA PRO A 128 8.65 20.86 2.17
C PRO A 128 7.14 20.90 1.97
N LYS A 129 6.72 21.68 0.97
CA LYS A 129 5.36 21.72 0.46
C LYS A 129 5.39 21.60 -1.06
N ASN A 130 5.01 20.43 -1.55
CA ASN A 130 4.96 20.14 -2.97
C ASN A 130 3.82 20.96 -3.62
N LYS A 131 3.97 21.34 -4.90
CA LYS A 131 2.91 22.03 -5.66
C LYS A 131 1.72 21.11 -5.94
N ASN A 132 1.97 19.81 -6.10
CA ASN A 132 0.94 18.80 -6.23
C ASN A 132 0.41 18.41 -4.84
N TRP A 133 -0.88 18.62 -4.61
CA TRP A 133 -1.55 18.34 -3.35
C TRP A 133 -1.40 16.88 -2.91
N TRP A 134 -1.37 15.94 -3.87
CA TRP A 134 -1.27 14.50 -3.60
C TRP A 134 -0.03 14.16 -2.78
N TYR A 135 1.09 14.84 -3.03
CA TYR A 135 2.30 14.62 -2.24
C TYR A 135 2.13 15.03 -0.78
N ASN A 136 1.46 16.17 -0.55
CA ASN A 136 1.32 16.74 0.78
C ASN A 136 0.29 16.00 1.64
N ASP A 137 -0.78 15.54 0.99
CA ASP A 137 -1.96 14.99 1.65
C ASP A 137 -1.91 13.46 1.72
N ILE A 138 -1.28 12.79 0.74
CA ILE A 138 -1.22 11.32 0.67
C ILE A 138 0.21 10.83 0.85
N PHE A 139 1.13 11.20 -0.04
CA PHE A 139 2.46 10.58 -0.09
C PHE A 139 3.30 10.81 1.17
N TYR A 140 3.48 12.07 1.60
CA TYR A 140 4.31 12.38 2.76
C TYR A 140 3.73 11.75 4.04
N PRO A 141 2.43 11.88 4.37
CA PRO A 141 1.85 11.20 5.52
C PRO A 141 2.01 9.68 5.48
N GLN A 142 1.81 9.03 4.33
CA GLN A 142 2.02 7.59 4.20
C GLN A 142 3.49 7.22 4.42
N ALA A 143 4.44 7.92 3.77
CA ALA A 143 5.86 7.63 3.87
C ALA A 143 6.39 7.84 5.31
N ILE A 144 5.93 8.88 6.01
CA ILE A 144 6.21 9.09 7.43
C ILE A 144 5.64 7.93 8.25
N GLY A 145 4.35 7.62 8.11
CA GLY A 145 3.68 6.58 8.88
C GLY A 145 4.35 5.22 8.73
N GLN A 146 4.68 4.81 7.50
CA GLN A 146 5.40 3.57 7.20
C GLN A 146 6.78 3.56 7.85
N THR A 147 7.54 4.66 7.72
CA THR A 147 8.89 4.77 8.31
C THR A 147 8.84 4.66 9.83
N LEU A 148 7.90 5.34 10.49
CA LEU A 148 7.74 5.28 11.94
C LEU A 148 7.36 3.89 12.43
N ILE A 149 6.42 3.22 11.76
CA ILE A 149 6.03 1.84 12.09
C ILE A 149 7.21 0.88 11.93
N LEU A 150 8.01 1.02 10.86
CA LEU A 150 9.24 0.24 10.69
C LEU A 150 10.20 0.51 11.85
N MET A 151 10.49 1.77 12.16
CA MET A 151 11.43 2.14 13.22
C MET A 151 10.98 1.69 14.61
N ARG A 152 9.67 1.56 14.86
CA ARG A 152 9.16 0.96 16.09
C ARG A 152 9.57 -0.50 16.31
N ASN A 153 9.91 -1.20 15.24
CA ASN A 153 10.37 -2.58 15.25
C ASN A 153 11.91 -2.70 15.17
N GLY A 154 12.64 -1.58 15.24
CA GLY A 154 14.11 -1.55 15.20
C GLY A 154 14.76 -1.79 16.56
N LYS A 155 16.08 -2.11 16.55
CA LYS A 155 16.87 -2.30 17.78
C LYS A 155 16.90 -1.04 18.65
N THR A 156 16.98 0.13 18.00
CA THR A 156 16.92 1.44 18.63
C THR A 156 15.72 2.20 18.06
N GLN A 157 14.92 2.76 18.96
CA GLN A 157 13.74 3.57 18.64
C GLN A 157 14.17 5.00 18.29
N LEU A 158 13.40 5.69 17.44
CA LEU A 158 13.65 7.10 17.16
C LEU A 158 13.52 7.96 18.43
N PRO A 159 14.17 9.15 18.48
CA PRO A 159 13.93 10.11 19.54
C PRO A 159 12.44 10.48 19.64
N VAL A 160 11.91 10.47 20.86
CA VAL A 160 10.46 10.66 21.13
C VAL A 160 9.92 11.96 20.53
N GLU A 161 10.65 13.07 20.67
CA GLU A 161 10.21 14.35 20.11
C GLU A 161 10.26 14.38 18.58
N LEU A 162 11.22 13.70 17.95
CA LEU A 162 11.26 13.57 16.48
C LEU A 162 10.04 12.80 15.96
N GLU A 163 9.74 11.66 16.58
CA GLU A 163 8.56 10.85 16.22
C GLU A 163 7.26 11.66 16.40
N LYS A 164 7.11 12.37 17.51
CA LYS A 164 5.94 13.21 17.78
C LYS A 164 5.74 14.32 16.75
N VAL A 165 6.80 15.03 16.34
CA VAL A 165 6.71 16.08 15.31
C VAL A 165 6.41 15.48 13.93
N LEU A 166 6.99 14.33 13.60
CA LEU A 166 6.66 13.59 12.37
C LEU A 166 5.18 13.17 12.33
N ILE A 167 4.65 12.63 13.42
CA ILE A 167 3.22 12.28 13.54
C ILE A 167 2.34 13.51 13.32
N GLN A 168 2.72 14.68 13.86
CA GLN A 168 2.00 15.92 13.61
C GLN A 168 2.02 16.33 12.13
N ARG A 169 3.11 16.09 11.39
CA ARG A 169 3.14 16.34 9.95
C ARG A 169 2.24 15.41 9.13
N MET A 170 1.81 14.27 9.67
CA MET A 170 0.81 13.40 9.03
C MET A 170 -0.63 13.92 9.14
N VAL A 171 -0.91 14.91 9.99
CA VAL A 171 -2.27 15.41 10.22
C VAL A 171 -2.75 16.22 9.01
N ARG A 172 -3.67 15.64 8.25
CA ARG A 172 -4.31 16.21 7.05
C ARG A 172 -5.81 16.04 7.11
N LYS A 173 -6.57 16.93 6.46
CA LYS A 173 -8.02 16.79 6.37
C LYS A 173 -8.35 15.67 5.38
N LEU A 174 -9.02 14.63 5.87
CA LEU A 174 -9.45 13.50 5.03
C LEU A 174 -10.58 13.94 4.08
N LYS A 175 -10.40 13.68 2.79
CA LYS A 175 -11.36 13.89 1.70
C LYS A 175 -12.07 12.58 1.38
N VAL A 176 -13.39 12.65 1.22
CA VAL A 176 -14.27 11.48 1.07
C VAL A 176 -14.99 11.52 -0.27
N GLY A 177 -15.40 10.36 -0.78
CA GLY A 177 -16.17 10.25 -2.02
C GLY A 177 -15.37 10.40 -3.32
N ASP A 178 -14.05 10.23 -3.27
CA ASP A 178 -13.14 10.31 -4.44
C ASP A 178 -12.43 8.96 -4.67
N GLY A 179 -13.19 7.86 -4.50
CA GLY A 179 -12.75 6.48 -4.75
C GLY A 179 -11.36 6.17 -4.19
N ALA A 180 -10.41 5.95 -5.09
CA ALA A 180 -9.05 5.57 -4.76
C ALA A 180 -8.34 6.61 -3.85
N ASN A 181 -8.53 7.91 -4.08
CA ASN A 181 -7.91 8.96 -3.27
C ASN A 181 -8.40 8.92 -1.81
N THR A 182 -9.69 8.66 -1.60
CA THR A 182 -10.25 8.52 -0.24
C THR A 182 -9.61 7.35 0.50
N SER A 183 -9.46 6.18 -0.15
CA SER A 183 -8.77 5.03 0.47
C SER A 183 -7.29 5.31 0.74
N ASP A 184 -6.61 6.08 -0.13
CA ASP A 184 -5.20 6.46 0.02
C ASP A 184 -4.98 7.39 1.23
N GLU A 185 -5.86 8.38 1.40
CA GLU A 185 -5.85 9.25 2.58
C GLU A 185 -6.20 8.45 3.85
N ALA A 186 -7.18 7.55 3.78
CA ALA A 186 -7.58 6.70 4.91
C ALA A 186 -6.45 5.74 5.35
N LEU A 187 -5.56 5.33 4.45
CA LEU A 187 -4.44 4.45 4.76
C LEU A 187 -3.42 5.09 5.72
N HIS A 188 -3.04 6.36 5.50
CA HIS A 188 -2.16 7.04 6.46
C HIS A 188 -2.88 7.42 7.76
N TYR A 189 -4.22 7.54 7.74
CA TYR A 189 -5.01 7.61 8.96
C TYR A 189 -4.90 6.34 9.79
N LEU A 190 -4.94 5.15 9.17
CA LEU A 190 -4.71 3.88 9.86
C LEU A 190 -3.33 3.85 10.51
N TYR A 191 -2.28 4.24 9.77
CA TYR A 191 -0.92 4.31 10.31
C TYR A 191 -0.84 5.26 11.51
N ARG A 192 -1.41 6.47 11.39
CA ARG A 192 -1.45 7.44 12.48
C ARG A 192 -2.24 6.92 13.68
N ALA A 193 -3.34 6.19 13.45
CA ALA A 193 -4.14 5.60 14.51
C ALA A 193 -3.33 4.57 15.31
N CYS A 194 -2.56 3.69 14.65
CA CYS A 194 -1.62 2.78 15.32
C CYS A 194 -0.54 3.56 16.09
N LEU A 195 0.07 4.56 15.45
CA LEU A 195 1.13 5.35 16.05
C LEU A 195 0.68 6.11 17.30
N THR A 196 -0.57 6.58 17.33
CA THR A 196 -1.13 7.38 18.44
C THR A 196 -2.08 6.60 19.35
N GLN A 197 -2.35 5.32 19.04
CA GLN A 197 -3.38 4.49 19.67
C GLN A 197 -4.76 5.20 19.78
N ASN A 198 -5.08 6.03 18.78
CA ASN A 198 -6.26 6.87 18.79
C ASN A 198 -7.46 6.16 18.13
N LYS A 199 -8.46 5.79 18.95
CA LYS A 199 -9.65 5.06 18.47
C LYS A 199 -10.46 5.85 17.43
N ASN A 200 -10.73 7.13 17.65
CA ASN A 200 -11.52 7.92 16.70
C ASN A 200 -10.86 8.01 15.32
N THR A 201 -9.53 8.06 15.29
CA THR A 201 -8.75 8.03 14.05
C THR A 201 -8.83 6.65 13.39
N LEU A 202 -8.80 5.56 14.17
CA LEU A 202 -9.00 4.19 13.66
C LEU A 202 -10.41 4.00 13.09
N ASP A 203 -11.44 4.45 13.80
CA ASP A 203 -12.84 4.40 13.37
C ASP A 203 -13.01 5.09 12.01
N SER A 204 -12.39 6.27 11.85
CA SER A 204 -12.39 7.00 10.58
C SER A 204 -11.61 6.26 9.49
N ALA A 205 -10.42 5.74 9.81
CA ALA A 205 -9.59 5.00 8.87
C ALA A 205 -10.32 3.77 8.32
N ALA A 206 -10.87 2.92 9.20
CA ALA A 206 -11.58 1.71 8.82
C ALA A 206 -12.81 2.02 7.96
N LYS A 207 -13.59 3.04 8.33
CA LYS A 207 -14.75 3.48 7.54
C LYS A 207 -14.35 3.86 6.11
N TYR A 208 -13.37 4.75 5.96
CA TYR A 208 -13.04 5.33 4.65
C TYR A 208 -12.08 4.49 3.81
N LEU A 209 -11.40 3.50 4.41
CA LEU A 209 -10.71 2.45 3.65
C LEU A 209 -11.69 1.54 2.92
N PHE A 210 -12.86 1.28 3.50
CA PHE A 210 -13.87 0.40 2.91
C PHE A 210 -14.97 1.15 2.16
N GLU A 211 -15.16 2.44 2.38
CA GLU A 211 -16.19 3.23 1.69
C GLU A 211 -16.15 3.10 0.15
N PRO A 212 -14.97 3.14 -0.51
CA PRO A 212 -14.90 2.95 -1.96
C PRO A 212 -15.28 1.54 -2.45
N ILE A 213 -15.40 0.56 -1.56
CA ILE A 213 -15.80 -0.82 -1.90
C ILE A 213 -17.33 -0.86 -2.00
N ALA A 214 -17.83 -0.19 -3.03
CA ALA A 214 -19.23 -0.04 -3.39
C ALA A 214 -19.36 -0.07 -4.91
N VAL A 215 -20.53 -0.49 -5.40
CA VAL A 215 -20.88 -0.43 -6.82
C VAL A 215 -21.79 0.77 -7.03
N GLU A 216 -21.32 1.77 -7.76
CA GLU A 216 -22.07 3.00 -8.04
C GLU A 216 -21.99 3.36 -9.53
N ASP A 217 -23.05 3.03 -10.28
CA ASP A 217 -23.09 3.25 -11.73
C ASP A 217 -22.98 4.74 -12.09
N GLY A 218 -22.08 5.04 -13.04
CA GLY A 218 -21.86 6.37 -13.59
C GLY A 218 -21.10 7.33 -12.68
N LYS A 219 -20.60 6.89 -11.53
CA LYS A 219 -19.72 7.66 -10.63
C LYS A 219 -18.30 7.08 -10.62
N GLU A 220 -17.38 7.77 -9.96
CA GLU A 220 -16.04 7.22 -9.72
C GLU A 220 -16.11 5.99 -8.80
N GLY A 221 -15.25 4.99 -9.03
CA GLY A 221 -15.27 3.71 -8.31
C GLY A 221 -15.67 2.53 -9.20
N VAL A 222 -16.12 1.43 -8.56
CA VAL A 222 -16.53 0.20 -9.25
C VAL A 222 -17.91 0.38 -9.87
N GLN A 223 -18.04 0.01 -11.14
CA GLN A 223 -19.27 0.12 -11.92
C GLN A 223 -20.06 -1.20 -11.91
N VAL A 224 -21.32 -1.14 -12.36
CA VAL A 224 -22.22 -2.31 -12.42
C VAL A 224 -21.73 -3.41 -13.37
N ASP A 225 -20.92 -3.04 -14.38
CA ASP A 225 -20.29 -3.96 -15.32
C ASP A 225 -18.92 -4.48 -14.83
N GLY A 226 -18.53 -4.13 -13.61
CA GLY A 226 -17.24 -4.48 -13.01
C GLY A 226 -16.09 -3.54 -13.38
N SER A 227 -16.28 -2.63 -14.34
CA SER A 227 -15.27 -1.63 -14.70
C SER A 227 -14.97 -0.66 -13.54
N TYR A 228 -13.93 0.17 -13.69
CA TYR A 228 -13.55 1.14 -12.66
C TYR A 228 -13.34 2.52 -13.27
N TYR A 229 -13.98 3.54 -12.69
CA TYR A 229 -13.89 4.93 -13.12
C TYR A 229 -13.13 5.81 -12.12
N GLN A 230 -12.39 6.80 -12.63
CA GLN A 230 -11.82 7.90 -11.82
C GLN A 230 -11.60 9.13 -12.73
N HIS A 231 -11.67 10.34 -12.16
CA HIS A 231 -11.71 11.63 -12.87
C HIS A 231 -12.98 11.77 -13.72
N GLY A 232 -14.12 11.48 -13.10
CA GLY A 232 -15.41 11.31 -13.77
C GLY A 232 -15.56 9.93 -14.42
N LYS A 233 -16.31 9.83 -15.51
CA LYS A 233 -16.59 8.57 -16.24
C LYS A 233 -15.42 8.13 -17.13
N GLN A 234 -14.20 8.21 -16.62
CA GLN A 234 -12.99 7.80 -17.33
C GLN A 234 -12.53 6.43 -16.83
N GLN A 235 -12.37 5.48 -17.76
CA GLN A 235 -11.89 4.13 -17.49
C GLN A 235 -10.49 4.14 -16.85
N ALA A 236 -10.35 3.50 -15.69
CA ALA A 236 -9.14 3.57 -14.87
C ALA A 236 -8.75 2.23 -14.17
N ILE A 237 -9.16 1.06 -14.70
CA ILE A 237 -8.89 -0.27 -14.09
C ILE A 237 -7.43 -0.44 -13.63
N ALA A 238 -6.45 -0.26 -14.52
CA ALA A 238 -5.04 -0.50 -14.19
C ALA A 238 -4.33 0.70 -13.53
N SER A 239 -5.00 1.85 -13.47
CA SER A 239 -4.52 3.09 -12.87
C SER A 239 -5.10 3.22 -11.45
N TYR A 240 -6.11 4.06 -11.24
CA TYR A 240 -6.76 4.23 -9.94
C TYR A 240 -7.45 2.96 -9.43
N GLY A 241 -7.93 2.08 -10.33
CA GLY A 241 -8.44 0.77 -9.96
C GLY A 241 -7.39 -0.13 -9.29
N ARG A 242 -6.11 -0.01 -9.67
CA ARG A 242 -4.98 -0.66 -8.99
C ARG A 242 -4.78 -0.10 -7.58
N VAL A 243 -4.89 1.22 -7.42
CA VAL A 243 -4.75 1.90 -6.12
C VAL A 243 -5.88 1.46 -5.19
N PHE A 244 -7.13 1.51 -5.67
CA PHE A 244 -8.30 0.99 -4.98
C PHE A 244 -8.12 -0.48 -4.55
N ALA A 245 -7.75 -1.37 -5.48
CA ALA A 245 -7.52 -2.78 -5.19
C ALA A 245 -6.45 -2.98 -4.11
N GLY A 246 -5.30 -2.31 -4.25
CA GLY A 246 -4.20 -2.39 -3.30
C GLY A 246 -4.61 -1.94 -1.89
N ASN A 247 -5.23 -0.76 -1.78
CA ASN A 247 -5.65 -0.22 -0.50
C ASN A 247 -6.73 -1.06 0.17
N SER A 248 -7.69 -1.58 -0.61
CA SER A 248 -8.77 -2.44 -0.13
C SER A 248 -8.24 -3.77 0.39
N VAL A 249 -7.33 -4.41 -0.34
CA VAL A 249 -6.68 -5.67 0.08
C VAL A 249 -5.83 -5.44 1.33
N ASN A 250 -5.05 -4.37 1.37
CA ASN A 250 -4.25 -4.00 2.54
C ASN A 250 -5.13 -3.79 3.77
N ALA A 251 -6.22 -3.02 3.65
CA ALA A 251 -7.16 -2.78 4.74
C ALA A 251 -7.81 -4.08 5.23
N ALA A 252 -8.27 -4.94 4.30
CA ALA A 252 -8.83 -6.24 4.64
C ALA A 252 -7.80 -7.13 5.37
N TYR A 253 -6.55 -7.14 4.93
CA TYR A 253 -5.46 -7.88 5.57
C TYR A 253 -5.13 -7.32 6.96
N TYR A 254 -4.98 -6.00 7.11
CA TYR A 254 -4.60 -5.37 8.38
C TYR A 254 -5.69 -5.49 9.44
N LEU A 255 -6.97 -5.37 9.05
CA LEU A 255 -8.12 -5.31 9.98
C LEU A 255 -8.83 -6.65 10.20
N ARG A 256 -8.40 -7.74 9.55
CA ARG A 256 -9.02 -9.08 9.73
C ARG A 256 -9.06 -9.52 11.20
N ASP A 257 -10.06 -10.32 11.57
CA ASP A 257 -10.19 -10.85 12.93
C ASP A 257 -10.23 -9.75 14.03
N THR A 258 -10.68 -8.55 13.66
CA THR A 258 -10.94 -7.44 14.59
C THR A 258 -12.38 -6.96 14.42
N GLU A 259 -12.85 -6.08 15.31
CA GLU A 259 -14.16 -5.41 15.16
C GLU A 259 -14.25 -4.53 13.88
N TYR A 260 -13.11 -4.21 13.25
CA TYR A 260 -13.03 -3.44 12.01
C TYR A 260 -12.85 -4.32 10.76
N ALA A 261 -13.14 -5.62 10.83
CA ALA A 261 -12.99 -6.51 9.67
C ALA A 261 -13.91 -6.08 8.50
N LEU A 262 -13.43 -6.28 7.26
CA LEU A 262 -14.17 -5.97 6.04
C LEU A 262 -15.55 -6.68 6.03
N PRO A 263 -16.66 -5.93 5.92
CA PRO A 263 -17.99 -6.53 5.85
C PRO A 263 -18.14 -7.50 4.66
N LYS A 264 -18.87 -8.61 4.87
CA LYS A 264 -19.03 -9.68 3.86
C LYS A 264 -19.58 -9.17 2.52
N ALA A 265 -20.52 -8.23 2.54
CA ALA A 265 -21.10 -7.66 1.33
C ALA A 265 -20.06 -6.90 0.49
N GLN A 266 -19.19 -6.14 1.16
CA GLN A 266 -18.11 -5.40 0.51
C GLN A 266 -16.98 -6.34 0.07
N LEU A 267 -16.67 -7.38 0.84
CA LEU A 267 -15.74 -8.42 0.43
C LEU A 267 -16.16 -9.07 -0.90
N HIS A 268 -17.45 -9.33 -1.10
CA HIS A 268 -17.95 -9.86 -2.38
C HIS A 268 -17.64 -8.90 -3.54
N ILE A 269 -17.90 -7.59 -3.37
CA ILE A 269 -17.59 -6.56 -4.39
C ILE A 269 -16.10 -6.54 -4.71
N LEU A 270 -15.25 -6.52 -3.69
CA LEU A 270 -13.79 -6.51 -3.86
C LEU A 270 -13.31 -7.77 -4.59
N VAL A 271 -13.79 -8.96 -4.20
CA VAL A 271 -13.40 -10.22 -4.83
C VAL A 271 -13.85 -10.28 -6.29
N SER A 272 -15.09 -9.87 -6.59
CA SER A 272 -15.59 -9.79 -7.98
C SER A 272 -14.75 -8.82 -8.80
N TYR A 273 -14.49 -7.62 -8.30
CA TYR A 273 -13.63 -6.66 -9.00
C TYR A 273 -12.23 -7.23 -9.28
N LEU A 274 -11.61 -7.85 -8.28
CA LEU A 274 -10.29 -8.45 -8.42
C LEU A 274 -10.29 -9.57 -9.46
N LYS A 275 -11.18 -10.54 -9.30
CA LYS A 275 -11.21 -11.76 -10.13
C LYS A 275 -11.65 -11.46 -11.56
N ASP A 276 -12.74 -10.71 -11.71
CA ASP A 276 -13.45 -10.59 -12.97
C ASP A 276 -12.95 -9.38 -13.80
N THR A 277 -12.24 -8.43 -13.18
CA THR A 277 -11.77 -7.21 -13.87
C THR A 277 -10.28 -6.92 -13.68
N PHE A 278 -9.76 -6.89 -12.47
CA PHE A 278 -8.40 -6.41 -12.24
C PHE A 278 -7.32 -7.44 -12.60
N LEU A 279 -7.51 -8.69 -12.18
CA LEU A 279 -6.55 -9.79 -12.39
C LEU A 279 -6.55 -10.34 -13.82
N THR A 280 -7.51 -9.98 -14.65
CA THR A 280 -7.57 -10.39 -16.07
C THR A 280 -6.47 -9.75 -16.94
N LYS A 281 -5.45 -9.14 -16.31
CA LYS A 281 -4.30 -8.46 -16.93
C LYS A 281 -4.75 -7.59 -18.10
N ALA A 282 -5.58 -6.58 -17.84
CA ALA A 282 -6.15 -5.69 -18.86
C ALA A 282 -5.10 -5.09 -19.83
N TYR A 283 -3.83 -4.93 -19.42
CA TYR A 283 -2.73 -4.51 -20.30
C TYR A 283 -2.30 -5.58 -21.31
N VAL A 284 -2.41 -6.87 -20.99
CA VAL A 284 -2.19 -7.99 -21.91
C VAL A 284 -3.28 -7.97 -22.97
N CYS A 285 -4.55 -7.91 -22.55
CA CYS A 285 -5.68 -7.78 -23.47
C CYS A 285 -5.60 -6.49 -24.32
N HIS A 286 -5.28 -5.34 -23.73
CA HIS A 286 -5.12 -4.08 -24.46
C HIS A 286 -3.94 -4.14 -25.45
N SER A 287 -2.80 -4.74 -25.05
CA SER A 287 -1.67 -4.95 -25.96
C SER A 287 -2.06 -5.88 -27.11
N LEU A 288 -2.83 -6.94 -26.84
CA LEU A 288 -3.41 -7.83 -27.84
C LEU A 288 -4.36 -7.09 -28.79
N PHE A 289 -5.28 -6.26 -28.28
CA PHE A 289 -6.18 -5.48 -29.13
C PHE A 289 -5.43 -4.45 -29.98
N CYS A 290 -4.48 -3.72 -29.40
CA CYS A 290 -3.64 -2.78 -30.14
C CYS A 290 -2.86 -3.50 -31.25
N ALA A 291 -2.35 -4.69 -30.97
CA ALA A 291 -1.67 -5.51 -31.96
C ALA A 291 -2.59 -6.03 -33.05
N VAL A 292 -3.78 -6.51 -32.69
CA VAL A 292 -4.80 -6.96 -33.65
C VAL A 292 -5.22 -5.79 -34.55
N MET A 293 -5.42 -4.60 -33.99
CA MET A 293 -5.77 -3.40 -34.77
C MET A 293 -4.62 -2.96 -35.69
N GLN A 294 -3.38 -2.98 -35.20
CA GLN A 294 -2.19 -2.70 -36.02
C GLN A 294 -2.00 -3.73 -37.14
N ASN A 295 -2.16 -5.03 -36.85
CA ASN A 295 -2.02 -6.09 -37.85
C ASN A 295 -3.16 -6.05 -38.88
N LYS A 296 -4.37 -5.68 -38.47
CA LYS A 296 -5.54 -5.63 -39.37
C LYS A 296 -5.60 -4.36 -40.23
N TYR A 297 -5.21 -3.21 -39.68
CA TYR A 297 -5.39 -1.90 -40.34
C TYR A 297 -4.09 -1.18 -40.67
N GLY A 298 -2.94 -1.70 -40.22
CA GLY A 298 -1.68 -0.97 -40.22
C GLY A 298 -1.67 0.20 -39.24
N ILE A 299 -0.51 0.81 -39.04
CA ILE A 299 -0.39 2.14 -38.43
C ILE A 299 -0.03 3.11 -39.55
N PRO A 300 -0.85 4.15 -39.83
CA PRO A 300 -0.50 5.17 -40.81
C PRO A 300 0.87 5.80 -40.48
N GLY A 301 1.83 5.70 -41.42
CA GLY A 301 3.21 6.17 -41.22
C GLY A 301 4.09 5.26 -40.34
N GLY A 302 3.60 4.09 -39.92
CA GLY A 302 4.33 3.14 -39.06
C GLY A 302 5.59 2.55 -39.69
N GLU A 303 5.69 2.52 -41.01
CA GLU A 303 6.87 2.05 -41.73
C GLU A 303 8.11 2.90 -41.43
N ALA A 304 7.93 4.21 -41.19
CA ALA A 304 9.02 5.12 -40.84
C ALA A 304 9.66 4.83 -39.47
N ILE A 305 8.99 4.02 -38.63
CA ILE A 305 9.49 3.60 -37.31
C ILE A 305 9.73 2.08 -37.23
N GLY A 306 9.70 1.38 -38.37
CA GLY A 306 9.93 -0.07 -38.44
C GLY A 306 8.79 -0.92 -37.86
N ALA A 307 7.56 -0.39 -37.80
CA ALA A 307 6.40 -1.19 -37.41
C ALA A 307 5.95 -2.06 -38.59
N THR A 308 6.21 -3.36 -38.54
CA THR A 308 5.83 -4.33 -39.57
C THR A 308 4.42 -4.88 -39.35
N SER A 309 3.76 -5.31 -40.43
CA SER A 309 2.54 -6.12 -40.39
C SER A 309 2.85 -7.50 -39.81
N GLY A 310 2.22 -7.88 -38.69
CA GLY A 310 2.34 -9.23 -38.12
C GLY A 310 1.47 -10.26 -38.85
N HIS A 311 1.73 -11.55 -38.59
CA HIS A 311 0.93 -12.65 -39.13
C HIS A 311 -0.15 -13.07 -38.12
N LEU A 312 -1.43 -12.93 -38.51
CA LEU A 312 -2.55 -13.40 -37.69
C LEU A 312 -2.84 -14.87 -37.96
N TYR A 313 -3.05 -15.64 -36.88
CA TYR A 313 -3.73 -16.93 -36.98
C TYR A 313 -5.16 -16.73 -37.49
N THR A 314 -5.54 -17.45 -38.54
CA THR A 314 -6.88 -17.33 -39.16
C THR A 314 -7.90 -18.28 -38.54
N ASP A 315 -7.49 -19.16 -37.63
CA ASP A 315 -8.34 -20.11 -36.94
C ASP A 315 -8.20 -20.00 -35.41
N LEU A 316 -9.34 -20.11 -34.70
CA LEU A 316 -9.42 -19.94 -33.25
C LEU A 316 -8.54 -20.94 -32.49
N LYS A 317 -8.39 -22.17 -33.00
CA LYS A 317 -7.62 -23.23 -32.33
C LYS A 317 -6.12 -22.92 -32.37
N GLY A 318 -5.62 -22.47 -33.51
CA GLY A 318 -4.25 -22.00 -33.70
C GLY A 318 -3.94 -20.79 -32.82
N THR A 319 -4.85 -19.80 -32.77
CA THR A 319 -4.72 -18.63 -31.89
C THR A 319 -4.61 -19.03 -30.43
N LEU A 320 -5.53 -19.87 -29.92
CA LEU A 320 -5.54 -20.29 -28.52
C LEU A 320 -4.27 -21.06 -28.15
N SER A 321 -3.83 -21.99 -29.01
CA SER A 321 -2.61 -22.77 -28.77
C SER A 321 -1.35 -21.90 -28.73
N ALA A 322 -1.25 -20.88 -29.58
CA ALA A 322 -0.11 -19.96 -29.58
C ALA A 322 -0.12 -19.07 -28.32
N LEU A 323 -1.28 -18.56 -27.94
CA LEU A 323 -1.44 -17.74 -26.73
C LEU A 323 -1.16 -18.54 -25.44
N GLU A 324 -1.60 -19.80 -25.37
CA GLU A 324 -1.31 -20.69 -24.24
C GLU A 324 0.20 -20.91 -24.05
N LYS A 325 0.94 -21.13 -25.14
CA LYS A 325 2.40 -21.31 -25.08
C LYS A 325 3.13 -20.03 -24.66
N LEU A 326 2.75 -18.88 -25.22
CA LEU A 326 3.27 -17.57 -24.83
C LEU A 326 2.97 -17.24 -23.36
N MET A 327 1.75 -17.55 -22.91
CA MET A 327 1.34 -17.38 -21.52
C MET A 327 2.16 -18.26 -20.59
N GLY A 328 2.29 -19.56 -20.91
CA GLY A 328 3.09 -20.51 -20.13
C GLY A 328 4.55 -20.06 -20.01
N ALA A 329 5.18 -19.67 -21.11
CA ALA A 329 6.55 -19.17 -21.11
C ALA A 329 6.71 -17.87 -20.27
N HIS A 330 5.74 -16.94 -20.35
CA HIS A 330 5.76 -15.72 -19.54
C HIS A 330 5.57 -15.99 -18.05
N GLU A 331 4.67 -16.90 -17.71
CA GLU A 331 4.33 -17.23 -16.33
C GLU A 331 5.50 -17.87 -15.59
N ILE A 332 6.21 -18.79 -16.25
CA ILE A 332 7.41 -19.42 -15.68
C ILE A 332 8.69 -18.60 -15.87
N GLN A 333 8.57 -17.43 -16.52
CA GLN A 333 9.71 -16.58 -16.91
C GLN A 333 10.79 -17.36 -17.67
N ASP A 334 10.38 -18.15 -18.66
CA ASP A 334 11.26 -18.97 -19.47
C ASP A 334 12.17 -18.10 -20.36
N LEU A 335 13.40 -17.89 -19.89
CA LEU A 335 14.43 -17.14 -20.59
C LEU A 335 15.30 -18.00 -21.51
N ASP A 336 15.07 -19.31 -21.55
CA ASP A 336 15.89 -20.25 -22.31
C ASP A 336 15.11 -20.96 -23.42
N GLY A 337 13.77 -21.00 -23.33
CA GLY A 337 12.88 -21.64 -24.29
C GLY A 337 12.55 -20.80 -25.54
N ASP A 338 11.63 -21.35 -26.35
CA ASP A 338 11.30 -20.83 -27.69
C ASP A 338 10.76 -19.38 -27.69
N TYR A 339 10.22 -18.92 -26.56
CA TYR A 339 9.66 -17.57 -26.39
C TYR A 339 10.55 -16.63 -25.58
N LYS A 340 11.82 -16.98 -25.34
CA LYS A 340 12.74 -16.23 -24.47
C LYS A 340 12.85 -14.75 -24.80
N GLU A 341 12.83 -14.38 -26.08
CA GLU A 341 12.92 -12.97 -26.51
C GLU A 341 11.67 -12.18 -26.09
N TYR A 342 10.49 -12.78 -26.20
CA TYR A 342 9.24 -12.20 -25.71
C TYR A 342 9.25 -12.08 -24.17
N VAL A 343 9.73 -13.10 -23.46
CA VAL A 343 9.81 -13.13 -22.00
C VAL A 343 10.80 -12.06 -21.50
N GLU A 344 12.00 -12.02 -22.05
CA GLU A 344 13.03 -11.00 -21.76
C GLU A 344 12.49 -9.59 -22.01
N ALA A 345 11.81 -9.38 -23.14
CA ALA A 345 11.16 -8.10 -23.44
C ALA A 345 10.11 -7.76 -22.38
N CYS A 346 9.24 -8.69 -21.99
CA CYS A 346 8.23 -8.43 -20.97
C CYS A 346 8.80 -8.09 -19.59
N LEU A 347 9.99 -8.61 -19.25
CA LEU A 347 10.66 -8.38 -17.97
C LEU A 347 11.53 -7.11 -17.95
N SER A 348 11.90 -6.59 -19.12
CA SER A 348 12.74 -5.39 -19.24
C SER A 348 12.01 -4.12 -18.78
N THR A 349 12.57 -3.40 -17.80
CA THR A 349 11.98 -2.19 -17.21
C THR A 349 12.56 -0.87 -17.75
N THR A 350 13.60 -0.92 -18.59
CA THR A 350 14.39 0.26 -18.95
C THR A 350 14.43 0.60 -20.44
N HIS A 351 14.12 -0.33 -21.36
CA HIS A 351 14.19 -0.08 -22.81
C HIS A 351 12.85 -0.33 -23.53
N ARG A 352 11.97 0.68 -23.51
CA ARG A 352 10.61 0.61 -24.09
C ARG A 352 10.59 0.38 -25.61
N VAL A 353 11.67 0.70 -26.33
CA VAL A 353 11.75 0.49 -27.79
C VAL A 353 11.93 -0.99 -28.14
N LYS A 354 12.96 -1.65 -27.59
CA LYS A 354 13.17 -3.11 -27.75
C LYS A 354 11.92 -3.88 -27.31
N GLN A 355 11.31 -3.44 -26.21
CA GLN A 355 10.05 -4.01 -25.71
C GLN A 355 8.92 -3.99 -26.74
N ARG A 356 8.74 -2.88 -27.45
CA ARG A 356 7.67 -2.70 -28.43
C ARG A 356 7.95 -3.48 -29.71
N THR A 357 9.17 -3.40 -30.23
CA THR A 357 9.58 -4.07 -31.47
C THR A 357 9.56 -5.59 -31.35
N THR A 358 10.09 -6.14 -30.26
CA THR A 358 10.11 -7.60 -30.06
C THR A 358 8.70 -8.12 -29.82
N ARG A 359 7.88 -7.45 -29.00
CA ARG A 359 6.51 -7.91 -28.73
C ARG A 359 5.64 -7.98 -29.99
N SER A 360 5.78 -7.02 -30.92
CA SER A 360 5.00 -7.04 -32.17
C SER A 360 5.27 -8.23 -33.08
N GLN A 361 6.39 -8.95 -32.90
CA GLN A 361 6.70 -10.15 -33.69
C GLN A 361 5.94 -11.39 -33.23
N TRP A 362 5.42 -11.38 -31.99
CA TRP A 362 4.76 -12.52 -31.34
C TRP A 362 3.25 -12.31 -31.18
N LEU A 363 2.70 -11.33 -31.89
CA LEU A 363 1.28 -10.96 -31.93
C LEU A 363 0.70 -11.28 -33.30
#